data_AF-A0A356UAJ1-F1
#
_entry.id   AF-A0A356UAJ1-F1
#
_cell.length_a   1.000
_cell.length_b   1.000
_cell.length_c   1.000
_cell.angle_alpha   90.00
_cell.angle_beta   90.00
_cell.angle_gamma   90.00
#
_symmetry.space_group_name_H-M   'P 1'
#
loop_
_entity.id
_entity.type
_entity.pdbx_description
1 polymer ?
#
loop_
_entity_poly.entity_id
_entity_poly.type
_entity_poly.pdbx_seq_one_letter_code
_entity_poly.pdbx_strand_id
1 'polypeptide(L)' 'FEIAGKYLSADTVNLTVNTSSVRKGESLRDTIKTIEVMGFDLLVMRHSMSGTPHYVARNTRMRIINAGDGANEHPTQA' A
#
# COMPACT_ATOMS: atom_id res chain seq x y z
N PHE A 1 11.27 -2.25 -3.31
CA PHE A 1 11.12 -1.14 -2.33
C PHE A 1 11.80 -1.41 -0.99
N GLU A 2 11.85 -2.66 -0.49
CA GLU A 2 12.52 -2.95 0.79
C GLU A 2 14.00 -2.52 0.85
N ILE A 3 14.80 -2.87 -0.18
CA ILE A 3 16.21 -2.47 -0.26
C ILE A 3 16.35 -0.94 -0.26
N ALA A 4 15.47 -0.23 -0.97
CA ALA A 4 15.46 1.24 -0.99
C ALA A 4 15.11 1.82 0.39
N GLY A 5 14.15 1.23 1.10
CA GLY A 5 13.84 1.62 2.48
C GLY A 5 15.01 1.42 3.43
N LYS A 6 15.70 0.28 3.33
CA LYS A 6 16.92 0.01 4.12
C LYS A 6 18.04 1.02 3.84
N TYR A 7 18.25 1.39 2.57
CA TYR A 7 19.23 2.44 2.22
C TYR A 7 18.89 3.81 2.80
N LEU A 8 17.60 4.10 2.99
CA LEU A 8 17.12 5.34 3.61
C LEU A 8 16.99 5.23 5.14
N SER A 9 17.48 4.13 5.73
CA SER A 9 17.34 3.83 7.16
C SER A 9 15.87 3.81 7.64
N ALA A 10 14.95 3.45 6.76
CA ALA A 10 13.53 3.30 7.08
C ALA A 10 13.24 1.90 7.62
N ASP A 11 12.34 1.82 8.61
CA ASP A 11 11.77 0.56 9.08
C ASP A 11 10.76 0.05 8.05
N THR A 12 11.05 -1.10 7.44
CA THR A 12 10.21 -1.67 6.38
C THR A 12 9.47 -2.91 6.89
N VAL A 13 8.15 -2.92 6.73
CA VAL A 13 7.30 -4.10 7.01
C VAL A 13 6.63 -4.54 5.71
N ASN A 14 6.81 -5.80 5.32
CA ASN A 14 6.14 -6.39 4.18
C ASN A 14 4.80 -7.01 4.62
N LEU A 15 3.70 -6.55 4.01
CA LEU A 15 2.35 -7.07 4.25
C LEU A 15 1.88 -7.82 3.00
N THR A 16 1.75 -9.15 3.10
CA THR A 16 1.23 -9.97 2.00
C THR A 16 -0.28 -10.13 2.12
N VAL A 17 -1.01 -9.38 1.30
CA VAL A 17 -2.48 -9.31 1.35
C VAL A 17 -3.17 -10.64 0.98
N ASN A 18 -2.47 -11.55 0.29
CA ASN A 18 -3.02 -12.86 -0.08
C ASN A 18 -3.29 -13.79 1.13
N THR A 19 -2.69 -13.49 2.29
CA THR A 19 -2.92 -14.20 3.56
C THR A 19 -3.63 -13.35 4.63
N SER A 20 -3.69 -12.03 4.48
CA SER A 20 -4.33 -11.13 5.44
C SER A 20 -5.72 -10.69 4.96
N SER A 21 -6.76 -11.27 5.56
CA SER A 21 -8.11 -10.72 5.78
C SER A 21 -8.95 -10.18 4.61
N VAL A 22 -8.44 -9.99 3.39
CA VAL A 22 -9.25 -9.61 2.22
C VAL A 22 -10.23 -10.73 1.85
N ARG A 23 -9.96 -11.98 2.24
CA ARG A 23 -10.92 -13.09 2.17
C ARG A 23 -12.04 -13.04 3.22
N LYS A 24 -11.91 -12.24 4.28
CA LYS A 24 -12.88 -12.14 5.38
C LYS A 24 -13.88 -10.99 5.26
N GLY A 25 -13.84 -10.22 4.17
CA GLY A 25 -14.72 -9.07 4.00
C GLY A 25 -14.32 -7.87 4.87
N GLU A 26 -13.09 -7.86 5.40
CA GLU A 26 -12.50 -6.65 5.95
C GLU A 26 -12.31 -5.67 4.79
N SER A 27 -12.94 -4.50 4.88
CA SER A 27 -12.88 -3.52 3.81
C SER A 27 -11.43 -3.06 3.65
N LEU A 28 -10.98 -2.84 2.41
CA LEU A 28 -9.71 -2.17 2.13
C LEU A 28 -9.51 -0.93 3.01
N ARG A 29 -10.61 -0.20 3.29
CA ARG A 29 -10.62 0.97 4.16
C ARG A 29 -10.25 0.66 5.62
N ASP A 30 -10.68 -0.47 6.15
CA ASP A 30 -10.38 -0.89 7.52
C ASP A 30 -8.92 -1.32 7.66
N THR A 31 -8.39 -1.99 6.63
CA THR A 31 -6.95 -2.31 6.54
C THR A 31 -6.11 -1.04 6.54
N ILE A 32 -6.46 -0.06 5.70
CA ILE A 32 -5.74 1.23 5.63
C ILE A 32 -5.77 1.94 6.99
N LYS A 33 -6.94 1.96 7.65
CA LYS A 33 -7.10 2.62 8.94
C LYS A 33 -6.30 1.92 10.04
N THR A 34 -6.23 0.59 9.99
CA THR A 34 -5.39 -0.19 10.90
C THR A 34 -3.91 0.18 10.72
N ILE A 35 -3.43 0.23 9.47
CA ILE A 35 -2.04 0.61 9.16
C ILE A 35 -1.79 2.08 9.58
N GLU A 36 -2.73 2.99 9.36
CA GLU A 36 -2.60 4.38 9.79
C GLU A 36 -2.46 4.51 11.31
N VAL A 37 -3.24 3.75 12.08
CA VAL A 37 -3.16 3.73 13.55
C VAL A 37 -1.85 3.11 14.04
N MET A 38 -1.25 2.19 13.29
CA MET A 38 0.08 1.66 13.57
C MET A 38 1.21 2.69 13.37
N GLY A 39 0.91 3.85 12.77
CA GLY A 39 1.85 4.95 12.65
C GLY A 39 2.81 4.86 11.47
N PHE A 40 2.45 4.13 10.40
CA PHE A 40 3.26 4.10 9.18
C PHE A 40 3.22 5.46 8.47
N ASP A 41 4.37 5.98 8.05
CA ASP A 41 4.45 7.24 7.29
C ASP A 41 4.19 7.08 5.79
N LEU A 42 4.52 5.89 5.27
CA LEU A 42 4.53 5.60 3.84
C LEU A 42 4.03 4.17 3.58
N LEU A 43 3.13 4.05 2.61
CA LEU A 43 2.57 2.79 2.16
C LEU A 43 2.89 2.59 0.67
N VAL A 44 3.67 1.55 0.39
CA VAL A 44 3.86 1.05 -0.98
C VAL A 44 2.82 -0.02 -1.23
N MET A 45 1.97 0.16 -2.25
CA MET A 45 0.90 -0.80 -2.51
C MET A 45 0.81 -1.21 -3.97
N ARG A 46 0.46 -2.49 -4.17
CA ARG A 46 0.10 -3.07 -5.46
C ARG A 46 -1.27 -3.70 -5.35
N HIS A 47 -2.18 -3.38 -6.26
CA HIS A 47 -3.55 -3.89 -6.22
C HIS A 47 -4.06 -4.18 -7.64
N SER A 48 -4.95 -5.16 -7.81
CA SER A 48 -5.46 -5.53 -9.14
C SER A 48 -6.49 -4.54 -9.67
N MET A 49 -7.21 -3.84 -8.79
CA MET A 49 -8.20 -2.84 -9.15
C MET A 49 -7.51 -1.50 -9.40
N SER A 50 -7.72 -0.92 -10.58
CA SER A 50 -7.20 0.40 -10.89
C SER A 50 -7.88 1.49 -10.06
N GLY A 51 -7.16 2.56 -9.73
CA GLY A 51 -7.62 3.66 -8.90
C GLY A 51 -7.54 3.38 -7.40
N THR A 52 -7.17 2.15 -7.00
CA THR A 52 -7.05 1.78 -5.58
C THR A 52 -6.04 2.67 -4.85
N PRO A 53 -4.81 2.90 -5.35
CA PRO A 53 -3.85 3.77 -4.67
C PRO A 53 -4.35 5.21 -4.50
N HIS A 54 -5.07 5.74 -5.48
CA HIS A 54 -5.68 7.06 -5.38
C HIS A 54 -6.82 7.11 -4.36
N TYR A 55 -7.63 6.06 -4.30
CA TYR A 55 -8.64 5.92 -3.25
C TYR A 55 -7.99 5.92 -1.87
N VAL A 56 -6.92 5.13 -1.67
CA VAL A 56 -6.18 5.10 -0.41
C VAL A 56 -5.62 6.47 -0.07
N ALA A 57 -4.93 7.12 -1.02
CA ALA A 57 -4.32 8.43 -0.82
C ALA A 57 -5.32 9.53 -0.41
N ARG A 58 -6.60 9.41 -0.80
CA ARG A 58 -7.67 10.35 -0.39
C ARG A 58 -8.26 10.04 0.98
N ASN A 59 -8.05 8.84 1.51
CA ASN A 59 -8.69 8.34 2.73
C ASN A 59 -7.70 8.11 3.88
N THR A 60 -6.42 8.42 3.72
CA THR A 60 -5.41 8.37 4.78
C THR A 60 -4.44 9.54 4.68
N ARG A 61 -3.76 9.85 5.79
CA ARG A 61 -2.66 10.81 5.87
C ARG A 61 -1.31 10.24 5.43
N MET A 62 -1.22 8.93 5.24
CA MET A 62 0.01 8.26 4.81
C MET A 62 0.37 8.63 3.37
N ARG A 63 1.67 8.67 3.07
CA ARG A 63 2.17 8.86 1.71
C ARG A 63 2.03 7.56 0.93
N ILE A 64 1.35 7.57 -0.21
CA ILE A 64 1.08 6.36 -0.98
C ILE A 64 1.98 6.29 -2.21
N ILE A 65 2.72 5.20 -2.35
CA ILE A 65 3.46 4.86 -3.57
C ILE A 65 2.67 3.78 -4.32
N ASN A 66 2.27 4.09 -5.55
CA ASN A 66 1.69 3.11 -6.46
C ASN A 66 2.80 2.20 -7.03
N ALA A 67 2.84 0.94 -6.60
CA ALA A 67 3.74 -0.09 -7.14
C ALA A 67 3.04 -0.98 -8.20
N GLY A 68 1.84 -0.57 -8.65
CA GLY A 68 1.07 -1.16 -9.73
C GLY A 68 -0.41 -1.30 -9.36
N ASP A 69 -1.31 -0.70 -10.15
CA ASP A 69 -2.77 -0.80 -9.98
C ASP A 69 -3.49 -1.25 -11.26
N GLY A 70 -3.72 -2.56 -11.38
CA GLY A 70 -4.40 -3.13 -12.54
C GLY A 70 -3.71 -2.78 -13.86
N ALA A 71 -4.46 -2.18 -14.80
CA ALA A 71 -4.01 -1.84 -16.15
C ALA A 71 -3.45 -0.41 -16.31
N ASN A 72 -3.46 0.43 -15.26
CA ASN A 72 -3.26 1.87 -15.45
C ASN A 72 -1.83 2.37 -15.24
N GLU A 73 -0.95 1.72 -14.49
CA GLU A 73 0.41 2.25 -14.40
C GLU A 73 1.39 1.22 -13.82
N HIS A 74 2.41 0.88 -14.61
CA HIS A 74 3.66 0.29 -14.14
C HIS A 74 4.73 1.40 -14.17
N PRO A 75 4.74 2.36 -13.21
CA PRO A 75 5.65 3.51 -13.27
C PRO A 75 7.10 3.14 -12.94
N THR A 76 7.36 1.94 -12.40
CA THR A 76 8.72 1.45 -12.15
C THR A 76 9.28 0.57 -13.29
N GLN A 77 8.64 0.58 -14.47
CA GLN A 77 9.07 -0.17 -15.66
C GLN A 77 9.20 0.69 -16.94
N ALA A 78 9.22 2.02 -16.81
CA ALA A 78 9.66 2.92 -17.89
C ALA A 78 11.13 3.32 -17.71
#